data_AF-A0A437L3Z0-F1
#
_entry.id   AF-A0A437L3Z0-F1
#
_cell.length_a   1.000
_cell.length_b   1.000
_cell.length_c   1.000
_cell.angle_alpha   90.00
_cell.angle_beta   90.00
_cell.angle_gamma   90.00
#
_symmetry.space_group_name_H-M   'P 1'
#
loop_
_entity.id
_entity.type
_entity.pdbx_description
1 polymer ?
#
loop_
_entity_poly.entity_id
_entity_poly.type
_entity_poly.pdbx_seq_one_letter_code
_entity_poly.pdbx_strand_id
1 'polypeptide(L)'
;MKSLITITVFLFFMGLYSGRAQKSTAIDNFTTEQRKLVQEQRELIKANREAFKASLTAEQLEILKDASLSRQEKQAALISTFTAAQRNLINENKENIKELKKDFKNTLTNEQRQQLHEQMGNRIRENIKDSRFRDVKRN
;
A
#
# COMPACT_ATOMS: atom_id res chain seq x y z
N MET A 1 -17.82 -7.43 5.72
CA MET A 1 -16.48 -7.84 5.20
C MET A 1 -16.13 -7.06 3.93
N LYS A 2 -15.69 -5.79 4.03
CA LYS A 2 -15.13 -4.98 2.92
C LYS A 2 -14.33 -3.79 3.48
N SER A 3 -13.27 -4.02 4.25
CA SER A 3 -12.49 -2.91 4.87
C SER A 3 -10.97 -2.99 4.69
N LEU A 4 -10.44 -4.01 4.01
CA LEU A 4 -8.99 -4.13 3.81
C LEU A 4 -8.44 -3.41 2.57
N ILE A 5 -9.28 -3.16 1.55
CA ILE A 5 -8.83 -2.64 0.24
C ILE A 5 -8.75 -1.11 0.25
N THR A 6 -9.48 -0.43 1.14
CA THR A 6 -9.54 1.04 1.24
C THR A 6 -8.30 1.66 1.89
N ILE A 7 -7.51 0.88 2.62
CA ILE A 7 -6.35 1.38 3.38
C ILE A 7 -5.09 1.45 2.51
N THR A 8 -4.98 0.62 1.47
CA THR A 8 -3.74 0.49 0.67
C THR A 8 -3.47 1.71 -0.21
N VAL A 9 -4.51 2.45 -0.62
CA VAL A 9 -4.37 3.70 -1.39
C VAL A 9 -4.06 4.89 -0.48
N PHE A 10 -4.49 4.85 0.78
CA PHE A 10 -4.37 5.98 1.71
C PHE A 10 -3.02 6.06 2.42
N LEU A 11 -2.33 4.92 2.61
CA LEU A 11 -0.95 4.89 3.13
C LEU A 11 0.06 5.59 2.22
N PHE A 12 -0.30 5.91 0.98
CA PHE A 12 0.54 6.67 0.06
C PHE A 12 0.31 8.19 0.15
N PHE A 13 -0.79 8.65 0.74
CA PHE A 13 -1.18 10.06 0.75
C PHE A 13 -0.55 10.88 1.89
N MET A 14 -0.52 10.36 3.12
CA MET A 14 0.23 10.99 4.22
C MET A 14 1.71 10.60 4.15
N GLY A 15 2.60 11.60 4.01
CA GLY A 15 4.04 11.41 4.15
C GLY A 15 4.43 10.81 5.50
N LEU A 16 4.53 9.49 5.56
CA LEU A 16 5.37 8.77 6.50
C LEU A 16 6.35 7.90 5.70
N TYR A 17 7.31 8.54 5.05
CA TYR A 17 8.66 7.96 5.03
C TYR A 17 9.39 8.54 6.23
N SER A 18 8.99 8.14 7.45
CA SER A 18 9.99 8.07 8.49
C SER A 18 11.00 7.03 8.00
N GLY A 19 12.27 7.43 7.93
CA GLY A 19 13.38 6.61 7.47
C GLY A 19 13.52 5.33 8.29
N ARG A 20 12.71 4.34 7.98
CA ARG A 20 13.05 2.94 8.14
C ARG A 20 13.25 2.45 6.73
N ALA A 21 14.52 2.30 6.36
CA ALA A 21 14.90 1.45 5.25
C ALA A 21 13.99 0.21 5.31
N GLN A 22 13.14 0.07 4.30
CA GLN A 22 12.23 -1.06 4.19
C GLN A 22 13.12 -2.31 4.25
N LYS A 23 13.12 -3.00 5.39
CA LYS A 23 13.79 -4.28 5.56
C LYS A 23 13.33 -5.15 4.38
N SER A 24 14.32 -5.73 3.70
CA SER A 24 14.28 -6.05 2.27
C SER A 24 12.98 -6.68 1.77
N THR A 25 12.68 -6.40 0.52
CA THR A 25 11.66 -7.11 -0.26
C THR A 25 11.77 -8.61 -0.01
N ALA A 26 10.62 -9.30 0.06
CA ALA A 26 10.51 -10.75 0.29
C ALA A 26 11.37 -11.63 -0.66
N ILE A 27 11.92 -11.01 -1.71
CA ILE A 27 12.81 -11.58 -2.70
C ILE A 27 14.06 -10.69 -2.72
N ASP A 28 15.21 -11.27 -2.38
CA ASP A 28 16.51 -10.56 -2.38
C ASP A 28 17.25 -10.72 -3.73
N ASN A 29 16.79 -11.62 -4.61
CA ASN A 29 17.43 -11.98 -5.87
C ASN A 29 16.64 -11.52 -7.12
N PHE A 30 16.30 -10.24 -7.22
CA PHE A 30 15.66 -9.72 -8.43
C PHE A 30 16.59 -9.77 -9.65
N THR A 31 16.04 -10.15 -10.80
CA THR A 31 16.70 -9.99 -12.10
C THR A 31 16.80 -8.51 -12.49
N THR A 32 17.67 -8.18 -13.46
CA THR A 32 17.80 -6.81 -13.96
C THR A 32 16.48 -6.28 -14.55
N GLU A 33 15.74 -7.14 -15.25
CA GLU A 33 14.42 -6.81 -15.79
C GLU A 33 13.38 -6.56 -14.68
N GLN A 34 13.36 -7.41 -13.64
CA GLN A 34 12.48 -7.22 -12.49
C GLN A 34 12.78 -5.92 -11.73
N ARG A 35 14.06 -5.54 -11.59
CA ARG A 35 14.45 -4.25 -11.00
C ARG A 35 13.95 -3.07 -11.82
N LYS A 36 14.05 -3.15 -13.15
CA LYS A 36 13.54 -2.12 -14.06
C LYS A 36 12.03 -1.96 -13.92
N LEU A 37 11.28 -3.07 -13.90
CA LEU A 37 9.83 -3.05 -13.67
C LEU A 37 9.45 -2.41 -12.34
N VAL A 38 10.17 -2.72 -11.25
CA VAL A 38 9.92 -2.09 -9.93
C VAL A 38 10.18 -0.58 -9.98
N GLN A 39 11.20 -0.15 -10.71
CA GLN A 39 11.51 1.28 -10.85
C GLN A 39 10.42 2.01 -11.64
N GLU A 40 9.98 1.46 -12.78
CA GLU A 40 8.89 2.01 -13.58
C GLU A 40 7.58 2.09 -12.76
N GLN A 41 7.29 1.06 -11.96
CA GLN A 41 6.15 1.07 -11.04
C GLN A 41 6.24 2.19 -10.00
N ARG A 42 7.43 2.44 -9.43
CA ARG A 42 7.63 3.53 -8.47
C ARG A 42 7.39 4.89 -9.10
N GLU A 43 7.86 5.10 -10.31
CA GLU A 43 7.67 6.34 -11.06
C GLU A 43 6.19 6.56 -11.40
N LEU A 44 5.49 5.53 -11.84
CA LEU A 44 4.04 5.60 -12.08
C LEU A 44 3.27 5.95 -10.80
N ILE A 45 3.59 5.29 -9.68
CA ILE A 45 2.94 5.57 -8.40
C ILE A 45 3.22 7.02 -7.95
N LYS A 46 4.44 7.52 -8.18
CA LYS A 46 4.79 8.92 -7.89
C LYS A 46 3.95 9.88 -8.73
N ALA A 47 3.86 9.65 -10.04
CA ALA A 47 3.04 10.46 -10.94
C ALA A 47 1.55 10.46 -10.52
N ASN A 48 1.01 9.28 -10.20
CA ASN A 48 -0.37 9.13 -9.72
C ASN A 48 -0.63 9.90 -8.42
N ARG A 49 0.36 9.93 -7.51
CA ARG A 49 0.29 10.71 -6.27
C ARG A 49 0.29 12.20 -6.56
N GLU A 50 1.14 12.66 -7.48
CA GLU A 50 1.22 14.07 -7.87
C GLU A 50 -0.07 14.53 -8.56
N ALA A 51 -0.63 13.72 -9.46
CA ALA A 51 -1.89 13.98 -10.13
C ALA A 51 -3.05 14.10 -9.14
N PHE A 52 -3.16 13.18 -8.17
CA PHE A 52 -4.19 13.29 -7.15
C PHE A 52 -3.96 14.51 -6.24
N LYS A 53 -2.72 14.83 -5.85
CA LYS A 53 -2.43 16.03 -5.04
C LYS A 53 -2.84 17.31 -5.77
N ALA A 54 -2.56 17.39 -7.06
CA ALA A 54 -2.96 18.51 -7.90
C ALA A 54 -4.49 18.62 -8.03
N SER A 55 -5.21 17.50 -7.91
CA SER A 55 -6.67 17.48 -7.94
C SER A 55 -7.34 17.96 -6.65
N LEU A 56 -6.60 18.17 -5.55
CA LEU A 56 -7.18 18.52 -4.24
C LEU A 56 -7.82 19.92 -4.23
N THR A 57 -9.01 20.02 -3.65
CA THR A 57 -9.72 21.29 -3.49
C THR A 57 -9.28 22.04 -2.23
N ALA A 58 -9.60 23.34 -2.15
CA ALA A 58 -9.31 24.15 -0.95
C ALA A 58 -9.92 23.55 0.33
N GLU A 59 -11.18 23.09 0.26
CA GLU A 59 -11.85 22.41 1.38
C GLU A 59 -11.08 21.16 1.84
N GLN A 60 -10.63 20.34 0.88
CA GLN A 60 -9.86 19.12 1.18
C GLN A 60 -8.49 19.45 1.79
N LEU A 61 -7.86 20.55 1.38
CA LEU A 61 -6.59 21.01 1.97
C LEU A 61 -6.77 21.47 3.41
N GLU A 62 -7.89 22.09 3.76
CA GLU A 62 -8.19 22.49 5.13
C GLU A 62 -8.43 21.27 6.04
N ILE A 63 -9.15 20.24 5.57
CA ILE A 63 -9.29 18.96 6.29
C ILE A 63 -7.92 18.33 6.60
N LEU A 64 -6.97 18.44 5.68
CA LEU A 64 -5.61 17.92 5.87
C LEU A 64 -4.83 18.68 6.95
N LYS A 65 -5.01 20.00 7.04
CA LYS A 65 -4.32 20.87 8.01
C LYS A 65 -4.91 20.81 9.40
N ASP A 66 -6.18 20.45 9.55
CA ASP A 66 -6.90 20.47 10.82
C ASP A 66 -6.20 19.62 11.91
N ALA A 67 -5.61 20.26 12.92
CA ALA A 67 -4.89 19.54 13.96
C ALA A 67 -5.82 18.82 14.97
N SER A 68 -7.11 19.14 14.98
CA SER A 68 -8.09 18.55 15.90
C SER A 68 -8.53 17.15 15.48
N LEU A 69 -8.43 16.82 14.19
CA LEU A 69 -8.82 15.52 13.65
C LEU A 69 -7.68 14.50 13.74
N SER A 70 -8.01 13.31 14.23
CA SER A 70 -7.13 12.15 14.10
C SER A 70 -6.92 11.78 12.64
N ARG A 71 -5.90 10.98 12.36
CA ARG A 71 -5.59 10.53 10.99
C ARG A 71 -6.75 9.77 10.34
N GLN A 72 -7.50 9.00 11.13
CA GLN A 72 -8.65 8.23 10.65
C GLN A 72 -9.83 9.14 10.34
N GLU A 73 -10.05 10.17 11.15
CA GLU A 73 -11.12 11.15 10.93
C GLU A 73 -10.83 12.03 9.71
N LYS A 74 -9.58 12.52 9.55
CA LYS A 74 -9.14 13.20 8.33
C LYS A 74 -9.37 12.36 7.09
N GLN A 75 -9.08 11.06 7.17
CA GLN A 75 -9.30 10.13 6.08
C GLN A 75 -10.78 10.04 5.71
N ALA A 76 -11.64 9.83 6.69
CA ALA A 76 -13.08 9.74 6.46
C ALA A 76 -13.64 11.03 5.84
N ALA A 77 -13.25 12.19 6.38
CA ALA A 77 -13.66 13.50 5.90
C ALA A 77 -13.14 13.82 4.48
N LEU A 78 -11.93 13.38 4.14
CA LEU A 78 -11.43 13.49 2.76
C LEU A 78 -12.22 12.60 1.80
N ILE A 79 -12.49 11.36 2.18
CA ILE A 79 -13.21 10.42 1.30
C ILE A 79 -14.64 10.88 1.03
N SER A 80 -15.30 11.51 2.01
CA SER A 80 -16.64 12.06 1.82
C SER A 80 -16.65 13.24 0.84
N THR A 81 -15.57 14.02 0.78
CA THR A 81 -15.45 15.20 -0.09
C THR A 81 -14.90 14.90 -1.49
N PHE A 82 -14.61 13.63 -1.83
CA PHE A 82 -14.08 13.30 -3.16
C PHE A 82 -15.09 13.51 -4.29
N THR A 83 -14.65 14.25 -5.31
CA THR A 83 -15.39 14.49 -6.55
C THR A 83 -15.44 13.23 -7.43
N ALA A 84 -16.35 13.20 -8.41
CA ALA A 84 -16.43 12.12 -9.38
C ALA A 84 -15.09 11.93 -10.14
N ALA A 85 -14.44 13.03 -10.52
CA ALA A 85 -13.14 12.98 -11.20
C ALA A 85 -12.05 12.36 -10.30
N GLN A 86 -11.99 12.75 -9.02
CA GLN A 86 -11.03 12.19 -8.06
C GLN A 86 -11.28 10.70 -7.81
N ARG A 87 -12.55 10.28 -7.72
CA ARG A 87 -12.93 8.86 -7.57
C ARG A 87 -12.52 8.04 -8.80
N ASN A 88 -12.71 8.58 -10.00
CA ASN A 88 -12.29 7.92 -11.24
C ASN A 88 -10.76 7.76 -11.28
N LEU A 89 -10.01 8.81 -10.94
CA LEU A 89 -8.55 8.77 -10.87
C LEU A 89 -8.05 7.70 -9.88
N ILE A 90 -8.69 7.58 -8.71
CA ILE A 90 -8.36 6.51 -7.74
C ILE A 90 -8.65 5.12 -8.31
N ASN A 91 -9.79 4.95 -8.97
CA ASN A 91 -10.21 3.66 -9.52
C ASN A 91 -9.28 3.21 -10.65
N GLU A 92 -8.91 4.11 -11.55
CA GLU A 92 -7.95 3.85 -12.62
C GLU A 92 -6.58 3.45 -12.05
N ASN A 93 -6.08 4.22 -11.08
CA ASN A 93 -4.83 3.88 -10.39
C ASN A 93 -4.87 2.50 -9.73
N LYS A 94 -6.02 2.11 -9.20
CA LYS A 94 -6.20 0.80 -8.57
C LYS A 94 -6.14 -0.34 -9.59
N GLU A 95 -6.78 -0.21 -10.75
CA GLU A 95 -6.69 -1.22 -11.80
C GLU A 95 -5.27 -1.27 -12.38
N ASN A 96 -4.61 -0.13 -12.62
CA ASN A 96 -3.21 -0.08 -13.05
C ASN A 96 -2.28 -0.83 -12.08
N ILE A 97 -2.42 -0.60 -10.76
CA ILE A 97 -1.62 -1.31 -9.76
C ILE A 97 -1.91 -2.82 -9.77
N LYS A 98 -3.15 -3.23 -10.04
CA LYS A 98 -3.53 -4.65 -10.07
C LYS A 98 -2.92 -5.35 -11.28
N GLU A 99 -2.91 -4.71 -12.44
CA GLU A 99 -2.24 -5.20 -13.65
C GLU A 99 -0.73 -5.29 -13.44
N LEU A 100 -0.11 -4.24 -12.93
CA LEU A 100 1.32 -4.23 -12.62
C LEU A 100 1.74 -5.34 -11.65
N LYS A 101 0.90 -5.64 -10.64
CA LYS A 101 1.14 -6.78 -9.74
C LYS A 101 1.03 -8.13 -10.45
N LYS A 102 0.08 -8.27 -11.37
CA LYS A 102 -0.10 -9.47 -12.17
C LYS A 102 1.12 -9.70 -13.07
N ASP A 103 1.57 -8.66 -13.76
CA ASP A 103 2.72 -8.73 -14.65
C ASP A 103 4.00 -9.04 -13.89
N PHE A 104 4.22 -8.35 -12.76
CA PHE A 104 5.33 -8.65 -11.88
C PHE A 104 5.31 -10.11 -11.40
N LYS A 105 4.15 -10.65 -11.02
CA LYS A 105 4.01 -12.06 -10.61
C LYS A 105 4.38 -13.02 -11.75
N ASN A 106 4.07 -12.67 -13.00
CA ASN A 106 4.44 -13.47 -14.16
C ASN A 106 5.96 -13.52 -14.37
N THR A 107 6.67 -12.45 -14.00
CA THR A 107 8.14 -12.42 -14.09
C THR A 107 8.86 -13.25 -13.03
N LEU A 108 8.17 -13.72 -11.98
CA LEU A 108 8.80 -14.45 -10.89
C LEU A 108 9.26 -15.84 -11.33
N THR A 109 10.49 -16.20 -10.99
CA THR A 109 11.03 -17.55 -11.18
C THR A 109 10.41 -18.55 -10.21
N ASN A 110 10.55 -19.85 -10.47
CA ASN A 110 10.05 -20.89 -9.56
C ASN A 110 10.72 -20.81 -8.17
N GLU A 111 12.02 -20.52 -8.12
CA GLU A 111 12.76 -20.31 -6.87
C GLU A 111 12.22 -19.12 -6.09
N GLN A 112 11.98 -17.98 -6.76
CA GLN A 112 11.40 -16.79 -6.13
C GLN A 112 9.98 -17.06 -5.62
N ARG A 113 9.17 -17.81 -6.38
CA ARG A 113 7.82 -18.22 -5.94
C ARG A 113 7.87 -19.13 -4.72
N GLN A 114 8.83 -20.04 -4.67
CA GLN A 114 9.02 -20.93 -3.52
C GLN A 114 9.44 -20.15 -2.28
N GLN A 115 10.40 -19.22 -2.42
CA GLN A 115 10.80 -18.32 -1.32
C GLN A 115 9.61 -17.52 -0.78
N LEU A 116 8.77 -16.97 -1.66
CA LEU A 116 7.54 -16.27 -1.26
C LEU A 116 6.60 -17.19 -0.48
N HIS A 117 6.41 -18.42 -0.94
CA HIS A 117 5.52 -19.38 -0.29
C HIS A 117 6.01 -19.78 1.11
N GLU A 118 7.30 -20.06 1.25
CA GLU A 118 7.95 -20.40 2.52
C GLU A 118 7.87 -19.24 3.53
N GLN A 119 8.13 -18.01 3.08
CA GLN A 119 7.99 -16.83 3.93
C GLN A 119 6.55 -16.60 4.38
N MET A 120 5.56 -16.79 3.50
CA MET A 120 4.14 -16.69 3.89
C MET A 120 3.77 -17.75 4.93
N GLY A 121 4.20 -19.00 4.73
CA GLY A 121 3.98 -20.09 5.69
C GLY A 121 4.61 -19.79 7.06
N ASN A 122 5.83 -19.26 7.07
CA ASN A 122 6.53 -18.89 8.31
C ASN A 122 5.84 -17.74 9.04
N ARG A 123 5.40 -16.69 8.32
CA ARG A 123 4.63 -15.59 8.93
C ARG A 123 3.30 -16.06 9.52
N ILE A 124 2.60 -16.97 8.87
CA ILE A 124 1.35 -17.54 9.41
C ILE A 124 1.66 -18.30 10.72
N ARG A 125 2.72 -19.11 10.74
CA ARG A 125 3.14 -19.84 11.94
C ARG A 125 3.56 -18.91 13.09
N GLU A 126 4.27 -17.83 12.81
CA GLU A 126 4.63 -16.82 13.82
C GLU A 126 3.39 -16.13 14.40
N ASN A 127 2.47 -15.68 13.54
CA ASN A 127 1.23 -15.04 14.01
C ASN A 127 0.37 -15.98 14.89
N ILE A 128 0.35 -17.28 14.58
CA ILE A 128 -0.35 -18.30 15.39
C ILE A 128 0.36 -18.58 16.72
N LYS A 129 1.70 -18.50 16.76
CA LYS A 129 2.45 -18.60 18.03
C LYS A 129 2.19 -17.38 18.89
N ASP A 130 2.25 -16.18 18.31
CA ASP A 130 2.00 -14.92 19.02
C ASP A 130 0.57 -14.78 19.52
N SER A 131 -0.44 -15.32 18.81
CA SER A 131 -1.80 -15.36 19.33
C SER A 131 -1.90 -16.29 20.55
N ARG A 132 -1.34 -17.51 20.47
CA ARG A 132 -1.35 -18.46 21.59
C ARG A 132 -0.59 -17.96 22.82
N PHE A 133 0.54 -17.28 22.64
CA PHE A 133 1.28 -16.68 23.76
C PHE A 133 0.50 -15.52 24.43
N ARG A 134 -0.27 -14.74 23.66
CA ARG A 134 -1.11 -13.67 24.22
C ARG A 134 -2.31 -14.20 25.00
N ASP A 135 -2.88 -15.33 24.59
CA ASP A 135 -4.00 -15.97 25.28
C ASP A 135 -3.55 -16.59 26.61
N VAL A 136 -2.34 -17.18 26.66
CA VAL A 136 -1.76 -17.73 27.91
C VAL A 136 -1.43 -16.65 28.94
N LYS A 137 -1.05 -15.43 28.51
CA LYS A 137 -0.70 -14.32 29.41
C LYS A 137 -1.93 -13.54 29.94
N ARG A 138 -3.11 -13.79 29.37
CA ARG A 138 -4.38 -13.15 29.77
C ARG A 138 -5.20 -13.98 30.78
N ASN A 139 -4.83 -15.24 30.99
CA ASN A 139 -5.32 -16.10 32.07
C ASN A 139 -4.34 -16.09 33.25
#